data_AF-A0A934LR05-F1
#
_entry.id   AF-A0A934LR05-F1
#
_cell.length_a   1.000
_cell.length_b   1.000
_cell.length_c   1.000
_cell.angle_alpha   90.00
_cell.angle_beta   90.00
_cell.angle_gamma   90.00
#
_symmetry.space_group_name_H-M   'P 1'
#
loop_
_entity.id
_entity.type
_entity.pdbx_description
1 polymer ?
#
loop_
_entity_poly.entity_id
_entity_poly.type
_entity_poly.pdbx_seq_one_letter_code
_entity_poly.pdbx_strand_id
1 'polypeptide(L)'
;MDIPSREEFHKGCEEFEKHEKRDAMYKVATFLVSHFWGKPADMADGLGVLLLTWNQAFYRYGMFDFDRLEKCITCNLPKIETFRNKHISSLSSSAVDDIKELFTRFLEALQINAGKMEGRKSPVAVAKALHLLAPNFFPLWDGKIAQAYGCYYNENPAEKYVSFCKIIKTIADEVRNYIDRSDKTLVKLIDEYNYSKYTQGWI
;
A
#
# COMPACT_ATOMS: atom_id res chain seq x y z
N MET A 1 11.69 -17.01 -6.57
CA MET A 1 10.75 -15.91 -6.81
C MET A 1 10.41 -15.96 -8.27
N ASP A 2 9.12 -16.04 -8.59
CA ASP A 2 8.65 -16.20 -9.97
C ASP A 2 8.33 -14.82 -10.55
N ILE A 3 9.07 -14.41 -11.59
CA ILE A 3 8.83 -13.15 -12.29
C ILE A 3 7.83 -13.44 -13.40
N PRO A 4 6.68 -12.75 -13.49
CA PRO A 4 5.70 -13.04 -14.51
C PRO A 4 6.27 -12.79 -15.91
N SER A 5 5.80 -13.57 -16.88
CA SER A 5 6.01 -13.22 -18.28
C SER A 5 5.28 -11.92 -18.63
N ARG A 6 5.68 -11.24 -19.72
CA ARG A 6 5.00 -10.03 -20.20
C ARG A 6 3.51 -10.27 -20.43
N GLU A 7 3.16 -11.38 -21.06
CA GLU A 7 1.77 -11.76 -21.36
C GLU A 7 0.96 -12.00 -20.08
N GLU A 8 1.51 -12.75 -19.13
CA GLU A 8 0.86 -13.02 -17.85
C GLU A 8 0.65 -11.74 -17.03
N PHE A 9 1.65 -10.86 -16.99
CA PHE A 9 1.58 -9.59 -16.28
C PHE A 9 0.46 -8.69 -16.85
N HIS A 10 0.38 -8.56 -18.17
CA HIS A 10 -0.68 -7.81 -18.83
C HIS A 10 -2.05 -8.41 -18.58
N LYS A 11 -2.18 -9.74 -18.72
CA LYS A 11 -3.43 -10.45 -18.43
C LYS A 11 -3.91 -10.18 -17.00
N GLY A 12 -3.00 -10.22 -16.02
CA GLY A 12 -3.33 -9.92 -14.62
C GLY A 12 -3.85 -8.51 -14.43
N CYS A 13 -3.23 -7.52 -15.06
CA CYS A 13 -3.69 -6.12 -15.01
C CYS A 13 -5.06 -5.95 -15.69
N GLU A 14 -5.28 -6.57 -16.86
CA GLU A 14 -6.56 -6.51 -17.56
C GLU A 14 -7.70 -7.15 -16.76
N GLU A 15 -7.44 -8.31 -16.13
CA GLU A 15 -8.45 -8.96 -15.29
C GLU A 15 -8.80 -8.12 -14.06
N PHE A 16 -7.84 -7.37 -13.53
CA PHE A 16 -8.10 -6.42 -12.46
C PHE A 16 -9.07 -5.32 -12.90
N GLU A 17 -8.81 -4.69 -14.05
CA GLU A 17 -9.65 -3.62 -14.59
C GLU A 17 -11.07 -4.10 -14.92
N LYS A 18 -11.22 -5.33 -15.41
CA LYS A 18 -12.53 -5.92 -15.73
C LYS A 18 -13.38 -6.16 -14.48
N HIS A 19 -12.77 -6.60 -13.37
CA HIS A 19 -13.49 -7.13 -12.22
C HIS A 19 -13.51 -6.22 -10.99
N GLU A 20 -12.45 -5.47 -10.70
CA GLU A 20 -12.33 -4.68 -9.47
C GLU A 20 -12.97 -3.29 -9.58
N LYS A 21 -14.30 -3.26 -9.43
CA LYS A 21 -15.09 -2.03 -9.50
C LYS A 21 -14.71 -0.99 -8.42
N ARG A 22 -14.10 -1.40 -7.31
CA ARG A 22 -13.71 -0.48 -6.22
C ARG A 22 -12.43 0.29 -6.54
N ASP A 23 -11.78 0.06 -7.68
CA ASP A 23 -10.65 0.87 -8.17
C ASP A 23 -11.01 2.36 -8.33
N ALA A 24 -12.29 2.68 -8.56
CA ALA A 24 -12.76 4.05 -8.49
C ALA A 24 -12.43 4.75 -7.15
N MET A 25 -12.50 4.02 -6.03
CA MET A 25 -12.18 4.57 -4.71
C MET A 25 -10.67 4.78 -4.53
N TYR A 26 -9.84 3.95 -5.15
CA TYR A 26 -8.40 4.18 -5.22
C TYR A 26 -8.08 5.47 -5.97
N LYS A 27 -8.70 5.70 -7.13
CA LYS A 27 -8.53 6.93 -7.91
C LYS A 27 -8.95 8.17 -7.12
N VAL A 28 -10.12 8.14 -6.46
CA VAL A 28 -10.61 9.24 -5.63
C VAL A 28 -9.68 9.51 -4.45
N ALA A 29 -9.29 8.49 -3.69
CA ALA A 29 -8.39 8.65 -2.55
C ALA A 29 -7.02 9.20 -2.97
N THR A 30 -6.47 8.72 -4.07
CA THR A 30 -5.19 9.18 -4.64
C THR A 30 -5.27 10.65 -5.05
N PHE A 31 -6.38 11.06 -5.67
CA PHE A 31 -6.65 12.45 -6.00
C PHE A 31 -6.70 13.32 -4.74
N LEU A 32 -7.49 12.93 -3.73
CA LEU A 32 -7.65 13.71 -2.49
C LEU A 32 -6.31 13.89 -1.76
N VAL A 33 -5.56 12.80 -1.54
CA VAL A 33 -4.24 12.86 -0.86
C VAL A 33 -3.26 13.75 -1.63
N SER A 34 -3.29 13.70 -2.97
CA SER A 34 -2.41 14.53 -3.79
C SER A 34 -2.84 15.99 -3.84
N HIS A 35 -4.15 16.26 -3.92
CA HIS A 35 -4.71 17.60 -3.95
C HIS A 35 -4.48 18.35 -2.63
N PHE A 36 -4.61 17.65 -1.51
CA PHE A 36 -4.44 18.21 -0.18
C PHE A 36 -3.05 17.97 0.42
N TRP A 37 -2.05 17.68 -0.42
CA TRP A 37 -0.68 17.45 0.06
C TRP A 37 -0.19 18.64 0.91
N GLY A 38 0.39 18.34 2.06
CA GLY A 38 0.82 19.36 3.03
C GLY A 38 -0.28 19.84 3.99
N LYS A 39 -1.50 19.31 3.90
CA LYS A 39 -2.60 19.53 4.86
C LYS A 39 -2.97 18.22 5.55
N PRO A 40 -2.34 17.90 6.69
CA PRO A 40 -2.45 16.57 7.31
C PRO A 40 -3.87 16.12 7.63
N ALA A 41 -4.78 17.01 8.04
CA ALA A 41 -6.18 16.69 8.31
C ALA A 41 -6.90 16.19 7.05
N ASP A 42 -6.85 16.98 5.97
CA ASP A 42 -7.46 16.65 4.68
C ASP A 42 -6.79 15.41 4.03
N MET A 43 -5.48 15.23 4.25
CA MET A 43 -4.77 14.01 3.83
C MET A 43 -5.29 12.77 4.58
N ALA A 44 -5.54 12.88 5.89
CA ALA A 44 -6.11 11.80 6.69
C ALA A 44 -7.50 11.40 6.18
N ASP A 45 -8.34 12.38 5.83
CA ASP A 45 -9.65 12.14 5.20
C ASP A 45 -9.50 11.40 3.86
N GLY A 46 -8.56 11.84 3.02
CA GLY A 46 -8.23 11.16 1.75
C GLY A 46 -7.79 9.70 1.95
N LEU A 47 -6.95 9.42 2.96
CA LEU A 47 -6.58 8.05 3.33
C LEU A 47 -7.80 7.25 3.81
N GLY A 48 -8.70 7.87 4.57
CA GLY A 48 -9.92 7.27 5.08
C GLY A 48 -10.82 6.71 3.99
N VAL A 49 -10.94 7.40 2.85
CA VAL A 49 -11.73 6.91 1.69
C VAL A 49 -11.29 5.52 1.26
N LEU A 50 -9.98 5.32 1.05
CA LEU A 50 -9.47 4.01 0.62
C LEU A 50 -9.53 2.99 1.78
N LEU A 51 -9.09 3.38 2.97
CA LEU A 51 -8.98 2.45 4.10
C LEU A 51 -10.34 1.89 4.49
N LEU A 52 -11.37 2.71 4.57
CA LEU A 52 -12.72 2.27 4.96
C LEU A 52 -13.42 1.49 3.86
N THR A 53 -13.04 1.68 2.58
CA THR A 53 -13.61 0.92 1.46
C THR A 53 -12.86 -0.39 1.21
N TRP A 54 -11.55 -0.33 1.02
CA TRP A 54 -10.71 -1.48 0.65
C TRP A 54 -10.30 -2.32 1.85
N ASN A 55 -10.37 -1.79 3.07
CA ASN A 55 -10.10 -2.53 4.31
C ASN A 55 -11.35 -2.68 5.19
N GLN A 56 -12.54 -2.60 4.57
CA GLN A 56 -13.83 -2.64 5.24
C GLN A 56 -14.00 -3.86 6.15
N ALA A 57 -13.53 -5.04 5.73
CA ALA A 57 -13.62 -6.27 6.53
C ALA A 57 -12.89 -6.18 7.88
N PHE A 58 -11.85 -5.33 7.97
CA PHE A 58 -11.16 -5.02 9.22
C PHE A 58 -11.89 -3.94 10.01
N TYR A 59 -12.25 -2.82 9.36
CA TYR A 59 -12.84 -1.66 10.04
C TYR A 59 -14.34 -1.79 10.36
N ARG A 60 -15.02 -2.85 9.92
CA ARG A 60 -16.39 -3.18 10.37
C ARG A 60 -16.51 -3.43 11.88
N TYR A 61 -15.39 -3.66 12.57
CA TYR A 61 -15.33 -3.90 14.01
C TYR A 61 -15.01 -2.66 14.85
N GLY A 62 -14.78 -1.52 14.19
CA GLY A 62 -14.39 -0.26 14.81
C GLY A 62 -13.48 0.52 13.86
N MET A 63 -13.53 1.85 13.96
CA MET A 63 -12.76 2.75 13.11
C MET A 63 -11.42 3.10 13.76
N PHE A 64 -10.49 3.66 12.98
CA PHE A 64 -9.32 4.33 13.52
C PHE A 64 -9.68 5.77 13.89
N ASP A 65 -8.79 6.43 14.63
CA ASP A 65 -8.93 7.82 15.07
C ASP A 65 -8.27 8.76 14.05
N PHE A 66 -9.08 9.62 13.42
CA PHE A 66 -8.59 10.56 12.40
C PHE A 66 -7.62 11.60 12.99
N ASP A 67 -7.82 12.06 14.22
CA ASP A 67 -6.91 13.00 14.87
C ASP A 67 -5.55 12.35 15.15
N ARG A 68 -5.54 11.05 15.49
CA ARG A 68 -4.28 10.28 15.63
C ARG A 68 -3.61 10.08 14.28
N LEU A 69 -4.36 9.82 13.22
CA LEU A 69 -3.81 9.70 11.87
C LEU A 69 -3.23 11.04 11.37
N GLU A 70 -3.95 12.14 11.56
CA GLU A 70 -3.47 13.50 11.27
C GLU A 70 -2.15 13.78 11.98
N LYS A 71 -2.08 13.56 13.30
CA LYS A 71 -0.84 13.74 14.08
C LYS A 71 0.29 12.86 13.54
N CYS A 72 -0.01 11.62 13.18
CA CYS A 72 0.96 10.70 12.60
C CYS A 72 1.51 11.25 11.27
N ILE A 73 0.63 11.74 10.37
CA ILE A 73 1.04 12.36 9.11
C ILE A 73 1.89 13.60 9.39
N THR A 74 1.42 14.52 10.23
CA THR A 74 2.14 15.76 10.60
C THR A 74 3.56 15.48 11.09
N CYS A 75 3.73 14.57 12.03
CA CYS A 75 5.04 14.25 12.61
C CYS A 75 5.99 13.56 11.62
N ASN A 76 5.46 12.92 10.58
CA ASN A 76 6.25 12.12 9.64
C ASN A 76 6.31 12.71 8.22
N LEU A 77 5.62 13.83 7.95
CA LEU A 77 5.46 14.39 6.61
C LEU A 77 6.80 14.64 5.89
N PRO A 78 7.84 15.24 6.52
CA PRO A 78 9.12 15.41 5.86
C PRO A 78 9.75 14.09 5.41
N LYS A 79 9.64 13.04 6.25
CA LYS A 79 10.16 11.71 5.94
C LYS A 79 9.35 11.04 4.82
N ILE A 80 8.02 11.12 4.87
CA ILE A 80 7.12 10.61 3.83
C ILE A 80 7.43 11.27 2.48
N GLU A 81 7.64 12.59 2.47
CA GLU A 81 7.95 13.35 1.26
C GLU A 81 9.23 12.88 0.57
N THR A 82 10.23 12.45 1.35
CA THR A 82 11.45 11.84 0.76
C THR A 82 11.14 10.58 -0.04
N PHE A 83 10.15 9.79 0.36
CA PHE A 83 9.74 8.57 -0.33
C PHE A 83 8.76 8.84 -1.47
N ARG A 84 7.88 9.85 -1.31
CA ARG A 84 6.93 10.25 -2.35
C ARG A 84 7.62 10.62 -3.66
N ASN A 85 8.77 11.26 -3.57
CA ASN A 85 9.57 11.70 -4.72
C ASN A 85 10.55 10.63 -5.23
N LYS A 86 10.49 9.40 -4.69
CA LYS A 86 11.34 8.27 -5.10
C LYS A 86 10.54 7.22 -5.86
N HIS A 87 11.27 6.42 -6.62
CA HIS A 87 10.76 5.20 -7.23
C HIS A 87 11.26 3.98 -6.45
N ILE A 88 10.49 2.89 -6.39
CA ILE A 88 10.87 1.70 -5.62
C ILE A 88 12.22 1.11 -6.04
N SER A 89 12.62 1.29 -7.30
CA SER A 89 13.95 0.90 -7.81
C SER A 89 15.11 1.58 -7.08
N SER A 90 14.87 2.73 -6.41
CA SER A 90 15.86 3.43 -5.59
C SER A 90 15.93 2.93 -4.14
N LEU A 91 15.20 1.87 -3.78
CA LEU A 91 15.26 1.28 -2.44
C LEU A 91 16.68 0.78 -2.15
N SER A 92 17.27 1.31 -1.07
CA SER A 92 18.62 0.99 -0.58
C SER A 92 18.57 0.46 0.86
N SER A 93 19.70 -0.06 1.35
CA SER A 93 19.85 -0.49 2.74
C SER A 93 19.63 0.66 3.74
N SER A 94 20.03 1.88 3.41
CA SER A 94 19.88 3.06 4.28
C SER A 94 18.42 3.46 4.51
N ALA A 95 17.50 3.07 3.64
CA ALA A 95 16.08 3.36 3.79
C ALA A 95 15.35 2.38 4.75
N VAL A 96 15.98 1.27 5.13
CA VAL A 96 15.30 0.18 5.86
C VAL A 96 14.74 0.65 7.20
N ASP A 97 15.54 1.35 8.00
CA ASP A 97 15.11 1.77 9.34
C ASP A 97 14.01 2.83 9.27
N ASP A 98 14.10 3.75 8.31
CA ASP A 98 13.06 4.74 8.05
C ASP A 98 11.73 4.11 7.65
N ILE A 99 11.76 3.08 6.79
CA ILE A 99 10.55 2.35 6.39
C ILE A 99 9.93 1.64 7.59
N LYS A 100 10.75 0.98 8.43
CA LYS A 100 10.26 0.28 9.63
C LYS A 100 9.66 1.25 10.64
N GLU A 101 10.30 2.39 10.85
CA GLU A 101 9.79 3.41 11.75
C GLU A 101 8.44 3.94 11.25
N LEU A 102 8.36 4.38 9.99
CA LEU A 102 7.10 4.83 9.39
C LEU A 102 6.02 3.77 9.50
N PHE A 103 6.34 2.52 9.16
CA PHE A 103 5.40 1.42 9.24
C PHE A 103 4.85 1.25 10.65
N THR A 104 5.72 1.30 11.66
CA THR A 104 5.34 1.17 13.08
C THR A 104 4.46 2.34 13.53
N ARG A 105 4.81 3.58 13.16
CA ARG A 105 4.00 4.78 13.50
C ARG A 105 2.59 4.69 12.92
N PHE A 106 2.47 4.30 11.65
CA PHE A 106 1.18 4.11 11.00
C PHE A 106 0.42 2.91 11.57
N LEU A 107 1.11 1.85 12.01
CA LEU A 107 0.48 0.70 12.64
C LEU A 107 -0.22 1.08 13.95
N GLU A 108 0.39 1.96 14.76
CA GLU A 108 -0.24 2.51 15.96
C GLU A 108 -1.39 3.47 15.62
N ALA A 109 -1.21 4.35 14.62
CA ALA A 109 -2.22 5.37 14.28
C ALA A 109 -3.49 4.78 13.66
N LEU A 110 -3.36 3.67 12.91
CA LEU A 110 -4.45 3.03 12.17
C LEU A 110 -5.12 1.87 12.92
N GLN A 111 -4.76 1.63 14.17
CA GLN A 111 -5.42 0.62 15.00
C GLN A 111 -6.87 1.02 15.31
N ILE A 112 -7.70 0.02 15.62
CA ILE A 112 -9.09 0.27 16.05
C ILE A 112 -9.08 1.09 17.33
N ASN A 113 -9.81 2.21 17.35
CA ASN A 113 -9.76 3.20 18.42
C ASN A 113 -10.72 2.93 19.58
N ALA A 114 -11.76 2.12 19.37
CA ALA A 114 -12.80 1.89 20.35
C ALA A 114 -13.55 0.57 20.11
N GLY A 115 -14.23 0.10 21.15
CA GLY A 115 -15.08 -1.08 21.11
C GLY A 115 -14.31 -2.39 21.40
N LYS A 116 -14.95 -3.53 21.12
CA LYS A 116 -14.43 -4.85 21.53
C LYS A 116 -13.08 -5.21 20.92
N MET A 117 -12.71 -4.58 19.80
CA MET A 117 -11.45 -4.82 19.09
C MET A 117 -10.47 -3.65 19.23
N GLU A 118 -10.66 -2.76 20.23
CA GLU A 118 -9.75 -1.65 20.50
C GLU A 118 -8.29 -2.12 20.57
N GLY A 119 -7.38 -1.35 19.98
CA GLY A 119 -5.96 -1.67 19.90
C GLY A 119 -5.60 -2.72 18.85
N ARG A 120 -6.58 -3.33 18.17
CA ARG A 120 -6.30 -4.26 17.07
C ARG A 120 -5.65 -3.51 15.90
N LYS A 121 -4.54 -4.05 15.39
CA LYS A 121 -3.72 -3.48 14.32
C LYS A 121 -3.93 -4.19 12.98
N SER A 122 -3.67 -3.47 11.89
CA SER A 122 -3.76 -4.00 10.52
C SER A 122 -2.53 -3.61 9.68
N PRO A 123 -1.56 -4.53 9.48
CA PRO A 123 -0.44 -4.32 8.55
C PRO A 123 -0.90 -4.03 7.10
N VAL A 124 -2.09 -4.50 6.72
CA VAL A 124 -2.73 -4.21 5.43
C VAL A 124 -3.16 -2.75 5.34
N ALA A 125 -3.73 -2.19 6.40
CA ALA A 125 -4.09 -0.77 6.45
C ALA A 125 -2.85 0.12 6.29
N VAL A 126 -1.75 -0.24 6.95
CA VAL A 126 -0.49 0.51 6.86
C VAL A 126 0.05 0.53 5.43
N ALA A 127 0.12 -0.62 4.76
CA ALA A 127 0.57 -0.67 3.36
C ALA A 127 -0.30 0.18 2.42
N LYS A 128 -1.62 0.16 2.61
CA LYS A 128 -2.57 1.02 1.86
C LYS A 128 -2.33 2.50 2.09
N ALA A 129 -2.11 2.90 3.34
CA ALA A 129 -1.83 4.29 3.69
C ALA A 129 -0.49 4.77 3.11
N LEU A 130 0.59 4.01 3.31
CA LEU A 130 1.91 4.35 2.80
C LEU A 130 1.93 4.41 1.27
N HIS A 131 1.26 3.49 0.60
CA HIS A 131 1.14 3.52 -0.86
C HIS A 131 0.44 4.80 -1.37
N LEU A 132 -0.68 5.22 -0.80
CA LEU A 132 -1.31 6.48 -1.21
C LEU A 132 -0.42 7.71 -0.98
N LEU A 133 0.39 7.68 0.08
CA LEU A 133 1.32 8.76 0.41
C LEU A 133 2.54 8.79 -0.52
N ALA A 134 3.04 7.64 -0.97
CA ALA A 134 4.15 7.53 -1.92
C ALA A 134 3.93 6.38 -2.94
N PRO A 135 3.07 6.60 -3.96
CA PRO A 135 2.57 5.53 -4.84
C PRO A 135 3.58 4.95 -5.81
N ASN A 136 4.73 5.62 -5.99
CA ASN A 136 5.85 5.13 -6.80
C ASN A 136 6.86 4.30 -5.99
N PHE A 137 6.74 4.29 -4.65
CA PHE A 137 7.75 3.70 -3.77
C PHE A 137 7.19 2.57 -2.91
N PHE A 138 6.06 2.78 -2.24
CA PHE A 138 5.51 1.80 -1.29
C PHE A 138 4.55 0.83 -1.97
N PRO A 139 4.81 -0.49 -1.95
CA PRO A 139 3.92 -1.46 -2.54
C PRO A 139 2.71 -1.78 -1.64
N LEU A 140 1.60 -2.12 -2.29
CA LEU A 140 0.40 -2.65 -1.64
C LEU A 140 0.53 -4.15 -1.40
N TRP A 141 -0.12 -4.63 -0.35
CA TRP A 141 -0.31 -6.06 -0.09
C TRP A 141 -1.63 -6.33 0.61
N ASP A 142 -2.05 -7.59 0.58
CA ASP A 142 -3.01 -8.16 1.51
C ASP A 142 -2.47 -9.49 2.07
N GLY A 143 -3.30 -10.21 2.82
CA GLY A 143 -2.89 -11.47 3.44
C GLY A 143 -2.48 -12.55 2.43
N LYS A 144 -3.19 -12.68 1.30
CA LYS A 144 -2.91 -13.70 0.29
C LYS A 144 -1.65 -13.35 -0.50
N ILE A 145 -1.49 -12.08 -0.88
CA ILE A 145 -0.27 -11.58 -1.53
C ILE A 145 0.93 -11.75 -0.61
N ALA A 146 0.84 -11.34 0.66
CA ALA A 146 1.93 -11.48 1.61
C ALA A 146 2.31 -12.96 1.84
N GLN A 147 1.33 -13.88 1.89
CA GLN A 147 1.59 -15.31 1.98
C GLN A 147 2.30 -15.86 0.73
N ALA A 148 1.84 -15.49 -0.46
CA ALA A 148 2.43 -15.94 -1.73
C ALA A 148 3.92 -15.57 -1.84
N TYR A 149 4.31 -14.42 -1.29
CA TYR A 149 5.70 -13.96 -1.27
C TYR A 149 6.47 -14.33 0.01
N GLY A 150 5.93 -15.17 0.89
CA GLY A 150 6.59 -15.58 2.14
C GLY A 150 6.79 -14.45 3.16
N CYS A 151 6.06 -13.35 2.98
CA CYS A 151 6.12 -12.13 3.79
C CYS A 151 4.91 -12.00 4.72
N TYR A 152 4.29 -13.11 5.12
CA TYR A 152 3.16 -13.08 6.04
C TYR A 152 3.56 -12.45 7.38
N TYR A 153 2.68 -11.59 7.90
CA TYR A 153 3.01 -10.52 8.85
C TYR A 153 2.39 -10.72 10.24
N ASN A 154 2.18 -11.97 10.65
CA ASN A 154 1.77 -12.30 12.02
C ASN A 154 2.85 -11.92 13.05
N GLU A 155 4.12 -12.00 12.65
CA GLU A 155 5.28 -11.67 13.48
C GLU A 155 6.13 -10.64 12.74
N ASN A 156 6.59 -9.61 13.46
CA ASN A 156 7.50 -8.57 12.95
C ASN A 156 6.99 -7.94 11.63
N PRO A 157 5.78 -7.34 11.62
CA PRO A 157 5.13 -6.89 10.39
C PRO A 157 5.95 -5.83 9.62
N ALA A 158 6.72 -4.98 10.31
CA ALA A 158 7.58 -3.98 9.68
C ALA A 158 8.73 -4.64 8.90
N GLU A 159 9.38 -5.64 9.49
CA GLU A 159 10.43 -6.46 8.87
C GLU A 159 9.88 -7.18 7.64
N LYS A 160 8.69 -7.77 7.76
CA LYS A 160 8.02 -8.46 6.65
C LYS A 160 7.66 -7.50 5.52
N TYR A 161 7.22 -6.30 5.84
CA TYR A 161 6.94 -5.28 4.83
C TYR A 161 8.22 -4.81 4.12
N VAL A 162 9.33 -4.61 4.83
CA VAL A 162 10.63 -4.30 4.19
C VAL A 162 11.08 -5.42 3.25
N SER A 163 10.97 -6.68 3.68
CA SER A 163 11.26 -7.83 2.81
C SER A 163 10.39 -7.80 1.55
N PHE A 164 9.10 -7.52 1.71
CA PHE A 164 8.19 -7.37 0.58
C PHE A 164 8.58 -6.20 -0.35
N CYS A 165 8.96 -5.04 0.17
CA CYS A 165 9.48 -3.93 -0.64
C CYS A 165 10.69 -4.33 -1.49
N LYS A 166 11.61 -5.13 -0.94
CA LYS A 166 12.78 -5.64 -1.69
C LYS A 166 12.36 -6.60 -2.82
N ILE A 167 11.38 -7.44 -2.57
CA ILE A 167 10.80 -8.35 -3.57
C ILE A 167 10.17 -7.54 -4.70
N ILE A 168 9.30 -6.57 -4.37
CA ILE A 168 8.63 -5.75 -5.39
C ILE A 168 9.62 -4.86 -6.14
N LYS A 169 10.70 -4.39 -5.50
CA LYS A 169 11.80 -3.74 -6.21
C LYS A 169 12.36 -4.63 -7.32
N THR A 170 12.71 -5.88 -7.01
CA THR A 170 13.23 -6.83 -8.00
C THR A 170 12.23 -7.07 -9.13
N ILE A 171 10.95 -7.26 -8.80
CA ILE A 171 9.90 -7.42 -9.83
C ILE A 171 9.79 -6.15 -10.69
N ALA A 172 9.78 -4.97 -10.08
CA ALA A 172 9.70 -3.69 -10.80
C ALA A 172 10.88 -3.49 -11.75
N ASP A 173 12.09 -3.86 -11.35
CA ASP A 173 13.28 -3.73 -12.20
C ASP A 173 13.20 -4.62 -13.45
N GLU A 174 12.54 -5.80 -13.37
CA GLU A 174 12.34 -6.71 -14.51
C GLU A 174 11.17 -6.31 -15.40
N VAL A 175 10.01 -6.01 -14.80
CA VAL A 175 8.76 -5.79 -15.55
C VAL A 175 8.61 -4.36 -16.08
N ARG A 176 9.51 -3.44 -15.73
CA ARG A 176 9.47 -2.04 -16.23
C ARG A 176 9.38 -1.93 -17.75
N ASN A 177 9.99 -2.88 -18.47
CA ASN A 177 10.03 -2.87 -19.94
C ASN A 177 8.77 -3.52 -20.55
N TYR A 178 7.84 -4.01 -19.73
CA TYR A 178 6.59 -4.60 -20.21
C TYR A 178 5.56 -3.52 -20.53
N ILE A 179 5.71 -2.34 -19.95
CA ILE A 179 4.75 -1.24 -19.99
C ILE A 179 5.16 -0.26 -21.08
N ASP A 180 4.24 0.02 -22.02
CA ASP A 180 4.48 1.02 -23.07
C ASP A 180 4.04 2.42 -22.61
N ARG A 181 2.75 2.59 -22.29
CA ARG A 181 2.18 3.81 -21.66
C ARG A 181 1.06 3.42 -20.71
N SER A 182 1.12 3.91 -19.47
CA SER A 182 0.07 3.75 -18.47
C SER A 182 0.01 5.00 -17.58
N ASP A 183 -1.20 5.41 -17.21
CA ASP A 183 -1.43 6.48 -16.25
C ASP A 183 -1.23 6.02 -14.79
N LYS A 184 -1.03 4.70 -14.58
CA LYS A 184 -0.80 4.09 -13.28
C LYS A 184 0.70 3.96 -13.01
N THR A 185 1.07 4.04 -11.73
CA THR A 185 2.46 3.77 -11.33
C THR A 185 2.80 2.29 -11.55
N LEU A 186 4.07 2.00 -11.83
CA LEU A 186 4.54 0.60 -11.97
C LEU A 186 4.23 -0.24 -10.73
N VAL A 187 4.36 0.35 -9.54
CA VAL A 187 4.03 -0.31 -8.28
C VAL A 187 2.53 -0.64 -8.18
N LYS A 188 1.64 0.22 -8.68
CA LYS A 188 0.19 -0.08 -8.75
C LYS A 188 -0.10 -1.19 -9.75
N LEU A 189 0.56 -1.22 -10.91
CA LEU A 189 0.37 -2.30 -11.88
C LEU A 189 0.82 -3.67 -11.32
N ILE A 190 1.93 -3.70 -10.57
CA ILE A 190 2.36 -4.91 -9.87
C ILE A 190 1.32 -5.35 -8.82
N ASP A 191 0.73 -4.41 -8.08
CA ASP A 191 -0.37 -4.70 -7.16
C ASP A 191 -1.59 -5.30 -7.88
N GLU A 192 -2.00 -4.75 -9.03
CA GLU A 192 -3.12 -5.25 -9.82
C GLU A 192 -2.89 -6.69 -10.30
N TYR A 193 -1.72 -6.96 -10.87
CA TYR A 193 -1.31 -8.31 -11.23
C TYR A 193 -1.34 -9.25 -10.02
N ASN A 194 -0.75 -8.84 -8.89
CA ASN A 194 -0.71 -9.65 -7.67
C ASN A 194 -2.10 -9.91 -7.10
N TYR A 195 -2.99 -8.93 -7.15
CA TYR A 195 -4.37 -9.06 -6.70
C TYR A 195 -5.15 -10.05 -7.56
N SER A 196 -5.04 -9.94 -8.88
CA SER A 196 -5.65 -10.87 -9.83
C SER A 196 -5.16 -12.30 -9.63
N LYS A 197 -3.84 -12.50 -9.51
CA LYS A 197 -3.22 -13.83 -9.38
C LYS A 197 -3.45 -14.45 -8.00
N TYR A 198 -3.07 -13.75 -6.93
CA TYR A 198 -3.01 -14.33 -5.59
C TYR A 198 -4.27 -14.09 -4.77
N THR A 199 -4.88 -12.91 -4.88
CA THR A 199 -6.03 -12.58 -4.04
C THR A 199 -7.32 -13.18 -4.59
N GLN A 200 -7.55 -13.01 -5.89
CA GLN A 200 -8.80 -13.39 -6.55
C GLN A 200 -8.70 -14.69 -7.34
N GLY A 201 -7.52 -15.04 -7.88
CA GLY A 201 -7.33 -16.22 -8.71
C GLY A 201 -8.02 -16.10 -10.07
N TRP A 202 -8.02 -14.89 -10.66
CA TRP A 202 -8.54 -14.65 -12.01
C TRP A 202 -7.57 -15.12 -13.10
N ILE A 203 -6.29 -15.27 -12.75
CA ILE A 203 -5.24 -15.82 -13.61
C ILE A 203 -4.43 -16.89 -12.90
#